data_AF-A0A497J4Q6-F1
#
_entry.id   AF-A0A497J4Q6-F1
#
_cell.length_a   1.000
_cell.length_b   1.000
_cell.length_c   1.000
_cell.angle_alpha   90.00
_cell.angle_beta   90.00
_cell.angle_gamma   90.00
#
_symmetry.space_group_name_H-M   'P 1'
#
loop_
_entity.id
_entity.type
_entity.pdbx_description
1 polymer ?
#
loop_
_entity_poly.entity_id
_entity_poly.type
_entity_poly.pdbx_seq_one_letter_code
_entity_poly.pdbx_strand_id
1 'polypeptide(L)'
;MIDKYNITFWILCIIFTVFLAKKKGRSILIWFVVSLLLGIFAAIGILFARNLNNNKVFGLNRNDSIIAFLLLIALSISSIPAIQKIYKKYLIVIEQKKKSDEMYKQINTQIRLHYIREYLEMYRKDHGKYPSSLKALTDYTDDEMLIDKWGRPFRYIPKPDSQGRPNQSYELYSAGKDGLFNTEDDLYGIEISK
;
A
#
# COMPACT_ATOMS: atom_id res chain seq x y z
N MET A 1 -27.72 35.83 -8.11
CA MET A 1 -26.66 35.45 -9.06
C MET A 1 -25.46 35.00 -8.26
N ILE A 2 -25.13 33.70 -8.28
CA ILE A 2 -23.83 33.22 -7.80
C ILE A 2 -22.87 33.46 -8.95
N ASP A 3 -21.95 34.39 -8.79
CA ASP A 3 -21.04 34.81 -9.86
C ASP A 3 -20.23 33.61 -10.38
N LYS A 4 -20.22 33.40 -11.69
CA LYS A 4 -19.51 32.30 -12.38
C LYS A 4 -18.03 32.21 -11.98
N TYR A 5 -17.44 33.30 -11.51
CA TYR A 5 -16.05 33.39 -11.03
C TYR A 5 -15.78 32.65 -9.71
N ASN A 6 -16.79 32.48 -8.84
CA ASN A 6 -16.60 31.74 -7.58
C ASN A 6 -16.45 30.24 -7.84
N ILE A 7 -17.25 29.68 -8.76
CA ILE A 7 -17.25 28.24 -9.06
C ILE A 7 -15.92 27.81 -9.71
N THR A 8 -15.38 28.60 -10.63
CA THR A 8 -14.09 28.32 -11.26
C THR A 8 -12.91 28.37 -10.30
N PHE A 9 -12.93 29.28 -9.32
CA PHE A 9 -11.92 29.33 -8.25
C PHE A 9 -11.97 28.08 -7.36
N TRP A 10 -13.17 27.64 -6.95
CA TRP A 10 -13.35 26.41 -6.17
C TRP A 10 -12.86 25.16 -6.91
N ILE A 11 -13.16 25.06 -8.20
CA ILE A 11 -12.71 23.96 -9.05
C ILE A 11 -11.17 23.95 -9.15
N LEU A 12 -10.53 25.12 -9.32
CA LEU A 12 -9.07 25.23 -9.36
C LEU A 12 -8.41 24.86 -8.04
N CYS A 13 -8.98 25.23 -6.89
CA CYS A 13 -8.47 24.81 -5.58
C CYS A 13 -8.59 23.29 -5.36
N ILE A 14 -9.69 22.67 -5.78
CA ILE A 14 -9.87 21.21 -5.71
C ILE A 14 -8.87 20.50 -6.62
N ILE A 15 -8.69 20.98 -7.86
CA ILE A 15 -7.72 20.39 -8.79
C ILE A 15 -6.29 20.53 -8.27
N PHE A 16 -5.92 21.70 -7.72
CA PHE A 16 -4.59 21.95 -7.17
C PHE A 16 -4.29 21.10 -5.93
N THR A 17 -5.27 20.91 -5.04
CA THR A 17 -5.11 20.06 -3.85
C THR A 17 -5.01 18.57 -4.20
N VAL A 18 -5.78 18.10 -5.19
CA VAL A 18 -5.65 16.73 -5.73
C VAL A 18 -4.29 16.51 -6.39
N PHE A 19 -3.78 17.49 -7.14
CA PHE A 19 -2.44 17.43 -7.75
C PHE A 19 -1.32 17.35 -6.70
N LEU A 20 -1.39 18.16 -5.63
CA LEU A 20 -0.43 18.13 -4.53
C LEU A 20 -0.49 16.82 -3.74
N ALA A 21 -1.68 16.24 -3.55
CA ALA A 21 -1.86 14.95 -2.89
C ALA A 21 -1.17 13.82 -3.68
N LYS A 22 -1.35 13.79 -5.01
CA LYS A 22 -0.75 12.79 -5.91
C LYS A 22 0.78 12.88 -5.95
N LYS A 23 1.35 14.09 -6.02
CA LYS A 23 2.82 14.29 -6.09
C LYS A 23 3.56 13.85 -4.83
N LYS A 24 2.92 13.89 -3.65
CA LYS A 24 3.54 13.54 -2.37
C LYS A 24 3.18 12.13 -1.84
N GLY A 25 2.43 11.33 -2.62
CA GLY A 25 1.99 9.99 -2.19
C GLY A 25 1.11 10.00 -0.93
N ARG A 26 0.37 11.09 -0.68
CA ARG A 26 -0.44 11.28 0.53
C ARG A 26 -1.91 11.01 0.25
N SER A 27 -2.66 10.59 1.28
CA SER A 27 -4.08 10.27 1.19
C SER A 27 -4.90 11.46 0.65
N ILE A 28 -5.54 11.24 -0.51
CA ILE A 28 -6.41 12.19 -1.20
C ILE A 28 -7.57 12.64 -0.30
N LEU A 29 -8.06 11.77 0.58
CA LEU A 29 -9.16 12.05 1.49
C LEU A 29 -8.83 13.20 2.48
N ILE A 30 -7.59 13.24 2.97
CA ILE A 30 -7.17 14.26 3.94
C ILE A 30 -7.12 15.65 3.28
N TRP A 31 -6.59 15.72 2.06
CA TRP A 31 -6.53 16.98 1.31
C TRP A 31 -7.90 17.45 0.84
N PHE A 32 -8.81 16.52 0.54
CA PHE A 32 -10.21 16.85 0.30
C PHE A 32 -10.85 17.48 1.53
N VAL A 33 -10.66 16.91 2.73
CA VAL A 33 -11.18 17.48 3.99
C VAL A 33 -10.56 18.84 4.29
N VAL A 34 -9.24 19.00 4.11
CA VAL A 34 -8.56 20.31 4.30
C VAL A 34 -9.08 21.35 3.29
N SER A 35 -9.28 20.98 2.03
CA SER A 35 -9.84 21.88 1.00
C SER A 35 -11.29 22.25 1.29
N LEU A 36 -12.09 21.31 1.79
CA LEU A 36 -13.48 21.54 2.19
C LEU A 36 -13.54 22.52 3.37
N LEU A 37 -12.69 22.34 4.39
CA LEU A 37 -12.60 23.22 5.55
C LEU A 37 -12.13 24.62 5.16
N LEU A 38 -11.06 24.74 4.38
CA LEU A 38 -10.62 26.02 3.82
C LEU A 38 -11.73 26.69 3.02
N GLY A 39 -12.56 25.88 2.34
CA GLY A 39 -13.69 26.38 1.59
C GLY A 39 -14.81 26.96 2.42
N ILE A 40 -15.15 26.28 3.51
CA ILE A 40 -16.09 26.76 4.51
C ILE A 40 -15.55 28.03 5.17
N PHE A 41 -14.26 28.08 5.54
CA PHE A 41 -13.64 29.26 6.13
C PHE A 41 -13.64 30.47 5.19
N ALA A 42 -13.35 30.27 3.89
CA ALA A 42 -13.41 31.35 2.90
C ALA A 42 -14.84 31.84 2.67
N ALA A 43 -15.83 30.94 2.60
CA ALA A 43 -17.24 31.30 2.47
C ALA A 43 -17.73 32.10 3.69
N ILE A 44 -17.36 31.68 4.90
CA ILE A 44 -17.62 32.41 6.14
C ILE A 44 -16.93 33.78 6.10
N GLY A 45 -15.66 33.85 5.68
CA GLY A 45 -14.91 35.11 5.53
C GLY A 45 -15.55 36.08 4.53
N ILE A 46 -16.08 35.59 3.41
CA ILE A 46 -16.79 36.41 2.41
C ILE A 46 -18.12 36.92 2.96
N LEU A 47 -18.91 36.06 3.62
CA LEU A 47 -20.15 36.46 4.28
C LEU A 47 -19.89 37.49 5.38
N PHE A 48 -18.80 37.31 6.12
CA PHE A 48 -18.33 38.23 7.14
C PHE A 48 -17.93 39.58 6.54
N ALA A 49 -17.09 39.60 5.50
CA ALA A 49 -16.65 40.81 4.82
C ALA A 49 -17.79 41.60 4.18
N ARG A 50 -18.79 40.90 3.62
CA ARG A 50 -19.98 41.52 3.04
C ARG A 50 -20.89 42.15 4.10
N ASN A 51 -20.89 41.61 5.32
CA ASN A 51 -21.72 42.09 6.42
C ASN A 51 -21.01 43.15 7.28
N LEU A 52 -19.68 43.31 7.17
CA LEU A 52 -18.92 44.42 7.80
C LEU A 52 -19.33 45.82 7.30
N ASN A 53 -20.05 45.91 6.18
CA ASN A 53 -20.65 47.17 5.69
C ASN A 53 -21.91 47.57 6.49
N ASN A 54 -22.42 46.66 7.34
CA ASN A 54 -23.48 46.91 8.32
C ASN A 54 -22.88 46.84 9.74
N ASN A 55 -23.41 47.61 10.70
CA ASN A 55 -22.91 47.65 12.08
C ASN A 55 -23.14 46.35 12.90
N LYS A 56 -23.75 45.32 12.30
CA LYS A 56 -24.01 44.01 12.93
C LYS A 56 -23.74 42.87 11.96
N VAL A 57 -23.04 41.84 12.42
CA VAL A 57 -22.78 40.60 11.67
C VAL A 57 -23.31 39.43 12.49
N PHE A 58 -24.25 38.65 11.93
CA PHE A 58 -24.91 37.53 12.64
C PHE A 58 -25.48 37.90 14.03
N GLY A 59 -25.96 39.13 14.20
CA GLY A 59 -26.49 39.63 15.48
C GLY A 59 -25.42 40.13 16.47
N LEU A 60 -24.14 39.91 16.20
CA LEU A 60 -23.00 40.43 16.96
C LEU A 60 -22.56 41.81 16.45
N ASN A 61 -21.94 42.61 17.32
CA ASN A 61 -21.27 43.83 16.87
C ASN A 61 -20.01 43.49 16.06
N ARG A 62 -19.50 44.47 15.30
CA ARG A 62 -18.35 44.28 14.41
C ARG A 62 -17.09 43.76 15.13
N ASN A 63 -16.81 44.24 16.34
CA ASN A 63 -15.61 43.88 17.08
C ASN A 63 -15.69 42.45 17.63
N ASP A 64 -16.82 42.08 18.21
CA ASP A 64 -17.09 40.72 18.71
C ASP A 64 -17.00 39.70 17.59
N SER A 65 -17.48 40.09 16.40
CA SER A 65 -17.40 39.28 15.19
C SER A 65 -15.94 39.03 14.77
N ILE A 66 -15.09 40.06 14.83
CA ILE A 66 -13.65 39.94 14.49
C ILE A 66 -12.94 39.05 15.50
N ILE A 67 -13.24 39.24 16.79
CA ILE A 67 -12.69 38.43 17.88
C ILE A 67 -13.08 36.96 17.71
N ALA A 68 -14.34 36.66 17.40
CA ALA A 68 -14.81 35.30 17.16
C ALA A 68 -14.07 34.63 15.98
N PHE A 69 -13.82 35.37 14.89
CA PHE A 69 -13.07 34.86 13.75
C PHE A 69 -11.60 34.54 14.09
N LEU A 70 -10.93 35.44 14.83
CA LEU A 70 -9.56 35.22 15.28
C LEU A 70 -9.45 34.02 16.23
N LEU A 71 -10.43 33.82 17.12
CA LEU A 71 -10.49 32.65 17.98
C LEU A 71 -10.65 31.35 17.19
N LEU A 72 -11.44 31.33 16.12
CA LEU A 72 -11.56 30.16 15.25
C LEU A 72 -10.26 29.83 14.52
N ILE A 73 -9.52 30.84 14.06
CA ILE A 73 -8.19 30.65 13.48
C ILE A 73 -7.23 30.07 14.53
N ALA A 74 -7.21 30.65 15.74
CA ALA A 74 -6.34 30.20 16.83
C ALA A 74 -6.64 28.75 17.24
N LEU A 75 -7.93 28.38 17.34
CA LEU A 75 -8.36 27.00 17.60
C LEU A 75 -7.97 26.04 16.46
N SER A 76 -8.06 26.49 15.22
CA SER A 76 -7.64 25.69 14.07
C SER A 76 -6.14 25.42 14.10
N ILE A 77 -5.32 26.45 14.36
CA ILE A 77 -3.86 26.33 14.44
C ILE A 77 -3.44 25.46 15.63
N SER A 78 -4.07 25.64 16.80
CA SER A 78 -3.74 24.87 18.01
C SER A 78 -4.07 23.38 17.90
N SER A 79 -4.99 23.00 17.01
CA SER A 79 -5.35 21.61 16.74
C SER A 79 -4.33 20.85 15.86
N ILE A 80 -3.46 21.55 15.12
CA ILE A 80 -2.52 20.96 14.14
C ILE A 80 -1.62 19.90 14.77
N PRO A 81 -0.95 20.11 15.93
CA PRO A 81 -0.06 19.10 16.52
C PRO A 81 -0.80 17.82 16.92
N ALA A 82 -2.03 17.95 17.42
CA ALA A 82 -2.86 16.80 17.80
C ALA A 82 -3.22 15.96 16.56
N ILE A 83 -3.62 16.62 15.47
CA ILE A 83 -3.91 15.97 14.18
C ILE A 83 -2.65 15.27 13.64
N GLN A 84 -1.50 15.93 13.69
CA GLN A 84 -0.22 15.35 13.25
C GLN A 84 0.15 14.09 14.07
N LYS A 85 -0.07 14.11 15.39
CA LYS A 85 0.17 12.96 16.27
C LYS A 85 -0.72 11.77 15.91
N ILE A 86 -2.02 12.01 15.67
CA ILE A 86 -2.97 10.97 15.24
C ILE A 86 -2.56 10.40 13.89
N TYR A 87 -2.21 11.26 12.94
CA TYR A 87 -1.76 10.83 11.61
C TYR A 87 -0.49 9.97 11.67
N LYS A 88 0.50 10.37 12.47
CA LYS A 88 1.74 9.59 12.66
C LYS A 88 1.44 8.21 13.26
N LYS A 89 0.55 8.13 14.25
CA LYS A 89 0.11 6.85 14.83
C LYS A 89 -0.54 5.95 13.79
N TYR A 90 -1.40 6.51 12.94
CA TYR A 90 -2.06 5.77 11.86
C TYR A 90 -1.07 5.22 10.82
N LEU A 91 -0.08 6.02 10.41
CA LEU A 91 0.96 5.57 9.48
C LEU A 91 1.77 4.38 10.02
N ILE A 92 2.14 4.42 11.30
CA ILE A 92 2.90 3.32 11.94
C ILE A 92 2.10 2.02 11.88
N VAL A 93 0.79 2.06 12.15
CA VAL A 93 -0.07 0.86 12.10
C VAL A 93 -0.16 0.29 10.69
N ILE A 94 -0.28 1.14 9.67
CA ILE A 94 -0.28 0.68 8.27
C ILE A 94 1.05 0.00 7.92
N GLU A 95 2.17 0.60 8.30
CA GLU A 95 3.49 0.07 8.00
C GLU A 95 3.74 -1.28 8.69
N GLN A 96 3.34 -1.40 9.96
CA GLN A 96 3.39 -2.66 10.71
C GLN A 96 2.54 -3.74 10.06
N LYS A 97 1.31 -3.41 9.65
CA LYS A 97 0.43 -4.37 8.95
C LYS A 97 1.07 -4.85 7.65
N LYS A 98 1.60 -3.92 6.83
CA LYS A 98 2.29 -4.26 5.58
C LYS A 98 3.49 -5.16 5.83
N LYS A 99 4.30 -4.89 6.86
CA LYS A 99 5.45 -5.73 7.22
C LYS A 99 5.00 -7.14 7.64
N SER A 100 3.93 -7.24 8.43
CA SER A 100 3.35 -8.51 8.85
C SER A 100 2.84 -9.33 7.66
N ASP A 101 2.12 -8.68 6.73
CA ASP A 101 1.59 -9.34 5.54
C ASP A 101 2.71 -9.88 4.64
N GLU A 102 3.80 -9.12 4.47
CA GLU A 102 4.96 -9.57 3.70
C GLU A 102 5.69 -10.75 4.38
N MET A 103 5.85 -10.71 5.70
CA MET A 103 6.43 -11.83 6.46
C MET A 103 5.59 -13.10 6.31
N TYR A 104 4.26 -12.99 6.37
CA TYR A 104 3.36 -14.12 6.16
C TYR A 104 3.52 -14.75 4.77
N LYS A 105 3.65 -13.92 3.72
CA LYS A 105 3.90 -14.40 2.35
C LYS A 105 5.24 -15.12 2.23
N GLN A 106 6.30 -14.58 2.82
CA GLN A 106 7.63 -15.20 2.83
C GLN A 106 7.61 -16.58 3.51
N ILE A 107 7.07 -16.67 4.73
CA ILE A 107 7.00 -17.93 5.49
C ILE A 107 6.20 -18.98 4.71
N ASN A 108 5.03 -18.63 4.21
CA ASN A 108 4.21 -19.59 3.46
C ASN A 108 4.84 -20.00 2.12
N THR A 109 5.57 -19.10 1.47
CA THR A 109 6.31 -19.45 0.25
C THR A 109 7.43 -20.44 0.56
N GLN A 110 8.14 -20.27 1.68
CA GLN A 110 9.14 -21.22 2.16
C GLN A 110 8.53 -22.60 2.49
N ILE A 111 7.37 -22.62 3.14
CA ILE A 111 6.62 -23.85 3.41
C ILE A 111 6.22 -24.55 2.10
N ARG A 112 5.73 -23.81 1.11
CA ARG A 112 5.40 -24.36 -0.22
C ARG A 112 6.63 -24.94 -0.93
N LEU A 113 7.76 -24.22 -0.90
CA LEU A 113 9.02 -24.70 -1.45
C LEU A 113 9.42 -26.03 -0.80
N HIS A 114 9.28 -26.17 0.52
CA HIS A 114 9.52 -27.43 1.22
C HIS A 114 8.61 -28.56 0.70
N TYR A 115 7.29 -28.35 0.63
CA TYR A 115 6.37 -29.39 0.12
C TYR A 115 6.64 -29.80 -1.32
N ILE A 116 6.92 -28.84 -2.21
CA ILE A 116 7.25 -29.14 -3.61
C ILE A 116 8.47 -30.07 -3.69
N ARG A 117 9.45 -29.91 -2.80
CA ARG A 117 10.62 -30.82 -2.76
C ARG A 117 10.25 -32.23 -2.36
N GLU A 118 9.40 -32.37 -1.35
CA GLU A 118 8.90 -33.69 -0.93
C GLU A 118 8.17 -34.36 -2.11
N TYR A 119 7.34 -33.62 -2.85
CA TYR A 119 6.68 -34.14 -4.05
C TYR A 119 7.66 -34.48 -5.17
N LEU A 120 8.73 -33.70 -5.36
CA LEU A 120 9.80 -34.00 -6.32
C LEU A 120 10.55 -35.29 -5.94
N GLU A 121 10.82 -35.52 -4.65
CA GLU A 121 11.43 -36.77 -4.17
C GLU A 121 10.51 -37.97 -4.36
N MET A 122 9.21 -37.81 -4.05
CA MET A 122 8.22 -38.86 -4.31
C MET A 122 8.17 -39.20 -5.80
N TYR A 123 8.08 -38.19 -6.66
CA TYR A 123 8.11 -38.38 -8.11
C TYR A 123 9.38 -39.12 -8.55
N ARG A 124 10.55 -38.73 -8.02
CA ARG A 124 11.82 -39.39 -8.34
C ARG A 124 11.84 -40.84 -7.88
N LYS A 125 11.28 -41.14 -6.71
CA LYS A 125 11.19 -42.50 -6.19
C LYS A 125 10.35 -43.39 -7.13
N ASP A 126 9.28 -42.84 -7.67
CA ASP A 126 8.36 -43.58 -8.55
C ASP A 126 8.88 -43.72 -9.99
N HIS A 127 9.61 -42.72 -10.49
CA HIS A 127 10.03 -42.64 -11.90
C HIS A 127 11.55 -42.79 -12.14
N GLY A 128 12.34 -42.86 -11.08
CA GLY A 128 13.81 -42.91 -11.11
C GLY A 128 14.51 -41.60 -11.49
N LYS A 129 13.77 -40.51 -11.74
CA LYS A 129 14.30 -39.19 -12.10
C LYS A 129 13.32 -38.08 -11.71
N TYR A 130 13.80 -36.86 -11.56
CA TYR A 130 12.93 -35.69 -11.36
C TYR A 130 12.16 -35.35 -12.64
N PRO A 131 10.98 -34.71 -12.53
CA PRO A 131 10.20 -34.32 -13.69
C PRO A 131 10.91 -33.23 -14.50
N SER A 132 10.57 -33.10 -15.78
CA SER A 132 11.10 -31.98 -16.60
C SER A 132 10.40 -30.64 -16.31
N SER A 133 9.29 -30.67 -15.57
CA SER A 133 8.45 -29.51 -15.26
C SER A 133 7.64 -29.79 -14.00
N LEU A 134 7.38 -28.75 -13.18
CA LEU A 134 6.51 -28.86 -12.00
C LEU A 134 5.08 -29.27 -12.34
N LYS A 135 4.61 -29.06 -13.59
CA LYS A 135 3.28 -29.51 -14.02
C LYS A 135 3.11 -31.04 -14.00
N ALA A 136 4.19 -31.81 -13.92
CA ALA A 136 4.11 -33.26 -13.77
C ALA A 136 3.78 -33.69 -12.33
N LEU A 137 3.70 -32.75 -11.38
CA LEU A 137 3.37 -33.03 -9.98
C LEU A 137 1.87 -32.99 -9.69
N THR A 138 1.01 -32.90 -10.72
CA THR A 138 -0.45 -32.83 -10.57
C THR A 138 -1.04 -34.03 -9.82
N ASP A 139 -0.36 -35.18 -9.86
CA ASP A 139 -0.80 -36.38 -9.13
C ASP A 139 -0.48 -36.31 -7.63
N TYR A 140 0.37 -35.36 -7.21
CA TYR A 140 0.83 -35.20 -5.83
C TYR A 140 0.28 -33.92 -5.18
N THR A 141 -0.10 -32.90 -5.96
CA THR A 141 -0.51 -31.60 -5.46
C THR A 141 -1.32 -30.78 -6.47
N ASP A 142 -2.05 -29.77 -5.97
CA ASP A 142 -2.83 -28.85 -6.79
C ASP A 142 -1.98 -27.69 -7.35
N ASP A 143 -2.42 -27.09 -8.45
CA ASP A 143 -1.76 -25.94 -9.10
C ASP A 143 -1.53 -24.76 -8.16
N GLU A 144 -2.40 -24.57 -7.14
CA GLU A 144 -2.25 -23.50 -6.16
C GLU A 144 -0.98 -23.65 -5.30
N MET A 145 -0.51 -24.87 -5.10
CA MET A 145 0.75 -25.14 -4.39
C MET A 145 1.97 -24.82 -5.25
N LEU A 146 1.82 -24.78 -6.58
CA LEU A 146 2.90 -24.54 -7.54
C LEU A 146 3.14 -23.05 -7.84
N ILE A 147 2.48 -22.15 -7.10
CA ILE A 147 2.69 -20.71 -7.15
C ILE A 147 3.12 -20.15 -5.78
N ASP A 148 3.93 -19.10 -5.79
CA ASP A 148 4.34 -18.37 -4.59
C ASP A 148 3.17 -17.54 -4.00
N LYS A 149 3.36 -16.98 -2.80
CA LYS A 149 2.32 -16.16 -2.15
C LYS A 149 2.18 -14.74 -2.72
N TRP A 150 2.97 -14.40 -3.74
CA TRP A 150 2.78 -13.21 -4.57
C TRP A 150 2.08 -13.55 -5.89
N GLY A 151 1.66 -14.80 -6.10
CA GLY A 151 0.88 -15.25 -7.24
C GLY A 151 1.69 -15.58 -8.49
N ARG A 152 2.99 -15.86 -8.36
CA ARG A 152 3.90 -16.15 -9.48
C ARG A 152 4.39 -17.59 -9.43
N PRO A 153 4.69 -18.22 -10.57
CA PRO A 153 5.23 -19.57 -10.59
C PRO A 153 6.63 -19.62 -9.98
N PHE A 154 6.95 -20.74 -9.34
CA PHE A 154 8.33 -21.02 -8.93
C PHE A 154 9.23 -21.23 -10.16
N ARG A 155 10.51 -20.87 -10.02
CA ARG A 155 11.51 -21.26 -11.01
C ARG A 155 12.03 -22.64 -10.66
N TYR A 156 11.88 -23.55 -11.61
CA TYR A 156 12.32 -24.92 -11.52
C TYR A 156 13.24 -25.24 -12.70
N ILE A 157 14.44 -25.73 -12.41
CA ILE A 157 15.44 -26.06 -13.43
C ILE A 157 15.95 -27.47 -13.14
N PRO A 158 15.50 -28.50 -13.87
CA PRO A 158 16.06 -29.83 -13.74
C PRO A 158 17.48 -29.84 -14.32
N LYS A 159 18.39 -30.56 -13.67
CA LYS A 159 19.81 -30.63 -14.00
C LYS A 159 20.28 -32.07 -14.15
N PRO A 160 21.28 -32.32 -15.00
CA PRO A 160 21.92 -33.63 -15.05
C PRO A 160 22.78 -33.89 -13.81
N ASP A 161 23.15 -35.15 -13.57
CA ASP A 161 24.22 -35.49 -12.62
C ASP A 161 25.62 -35.36 -13.25
N SER A 162 26.65 -35.71 -12.47
CA SER A 162 28.04 -35.68 -12.92
C SER A 162 28.36 -36.71 -14.03
N GLN A 163 27.48 -37.69 -14.24
CA GLN A 163 27.58 -38.68 -15.31
C GLN A 163 26.76 -38.27 -16.56
N GLY A 164 26.14 -37.08 -16.56
CA GLY A 164 25.35 -36.58 -17.68
C GLY A 164 23.95 -37.19 -17.81
N ARG A 165 23.49 -37.97 -16.82
CA ARG A 165 22.11 -38.48 -16.82
C ARG A 165 21.16 -37.31 -16.57
N PRO A 166 20.13 -37.09 -17.39
CA PRO A 166 19.24 -35.94 -17.25
C PRO A 166 18.34 -36.05 -16.01
N ASN A 167 17.93 -34.88 -15.50
CA ASN A 167 16.96 -34.71 -14.41
C ASN A 167 17.30 -35.50 -13.14
N GLN A 168 18.57 -35.48 -12.74
CA GLN A 168 19.06 -36.16 -11.53
C GLN A 168 19.28 -35.21 -10.36
N SER A 169 19.27 -33.90 -10.61
CA SER A 169 19.20 -32.86 -9.60
C SER A 169 18.30 -31.73 -10.10
N TYR A 170 18.06 -30.71 -9.28
CA TYR A 170 17.27 -29.54 -9.69
C TYR A 170 17.63 -28.30 -8.88
N GLU A 171 17.28 -27.14 -9.43
CA GLU A 171 17.11 -25.91 -8.66
C GLU A 171 15.63 -25.59 -8.53
N LEU A 172 15.24 -25.10 -7.35
CA LEU A 172 13.87 -24.65 -7.06
C LEU A 172 13.91 -23.42 -6.15
N TYR A 173 13.34 -22.31 -6.63
CA TYR A 173 13.30 -21.05 -5.90
C TYR A 173 12.18 -20.11 -6.37
N SER A 174 11.80 -19.16 -5.51
CA SER A 174 10.85 -18.07 -5.81
C SER A 174 11.59 -16.74 -5.90
N ALA A 175 11.15 -15.87 -6.81
CA ALA A 175 11.67 -14.50 -6.98
C ALA A 175 11.33 -13.54 -5.83
N GLY A 176 11.00 -14.05 -4.64
CA GLY A 176 10.89 -13.22 -3.44
C GLY A 176 9.82 -12.15 -3.51
N LYS A 177 10.03 -11.01 -2.86
CA LYS A 177 9.05 -9.93 -2.84
C LYS A 177 9.09 -9.05 -4.10
N ASP A 178 10.28 -8.83 -4.64
CA ASP A 178 10.51 -7.93 -5.78
C ASP A 178 10.10 -8.56 -7.13
N GLY A 179 10.03 -9.89 -7.21
CA GLY A 179 9.70 -10.61 -8.45
C GLY A 179 10.83 -10.66 -9.45
N LEU A 180 12.05 -10.31 -9.03
CA LEU A 180 13.23 -10.36 -9.85
C LEU A 180 14.12 -11.49 -9.35
N PHE A 181 14.54 -12.36 -10.26
CA PHE A 181 15.46 -13.42 -9.90
C PHE A 181 16.90 -12.91 -9.86
N ASN A 182 17.71 -13.60 -9.06
CA ASN A 182 19.09 -13.27 -8.73
C ASN A 182 19.20 -11.99 -7.88
N THR A 183 18.28 -11.80 -6.93
CA THR A 183 18.30 -10.71 -5.95
C THR A 183 18.34 -11.25 -4.52
N GLU A 184 18.57 -10.39 -3.54
CA GLU A 184 18.60 -10.75 -2.12
C GLU A 184 17.26 -11.26 -1.59
N ASP A 185 16.16 -10.97 -2.29
CA ASP A 185 14.81 -11.39 -1.90
C ASP A 185 14.50 -12.83 -2.32
N ASP A 186 15.33 -13.46 -3.15
CA ASP A 186 15.12 -14.81 -3.66
C ASP A 186 14.97 -15.83 -2.51
N LEU A 187 13.88 -16.59 -2.57
CA LEU A 187 13.60 -17.65 -1.61
C LEU A 187 13.97 -18.99 -2.23
N TYR A 188 15.14 -19.49 -1.83
CA TYR A 188 15.52 -20.87 -2.02
C TYR A 188 14.76 -21.69 -1.00
N GLY A 189 14.25 -22.86 -1.39
CA GLY A 189 13.80 -23.77 -0.36
C GLY A 189 15.00 -24.06 0.55
N ILE A 190 14.79 -24.11 1.84
CA ILE A 190 15.88 -24.34 2.77
C ILE A 190 16.20 -25.85 2.77
N GLU A 191 17.46 -26.22 2.57
CA GLU A 191 17.95 -27.53 2.98
C GLU A 191 18.03 -27.46 4.51
N ILE A 192 17.05 -28.02 5.21
CA ILE A 192 17.14 -28.14 6.66
C ILE A 192 18.15 -29.26 6.91
N SER A 193 19.42 -28.90 7.05
CA SER A 193 20.45 -29.82 7.54
C SER A 193 20.01 -30.31 8.93
N LYS A 194 19.74 -31.61 9.04
CA LYS A 194 19.53 -32.28 10.32
C LYS A 194 20.79 -32.30 11.16
#